data_AF-A0A945YDI0-F1
#
_entry.id   AF-A0A945YDI0-F1
#
_cell.length_a   1.000
_cell.length_b   1.000
_cell.length_c   1.000
_cell.angle_alpha   90.00
_cell.angle_beta   90.00
_cell.angle_gamma   90.00
#
_symmetry.space_group_name_H-M   'P 1'
#
loop_
_entity.id
_entity.type
_entity.pdbx_description
1 polymer ?
#
loop_
_entity_poly.entity_id
_entity_poly.type
_entity_poly.pdbx_seq_one_letter_code
_entity_poly.pdbx_strand_id
1 'polypeptide(L)'
;MDFPHFVSIEQKGADGELQHFVVHTRDPKMAVRFSAKESAGRLLPGTIQSISVPNSWAGEYDHYAKLVAKAEAFFGATLKGDIAASDRSLRRFE
;
A
#
# COMPACT_ATOMS: atom_id res chain seq x y z
N MET A 1 -5.18 3.61 15.07
CA MET A 1 -3.83 3.99 14.60
C MET A 1 -4.02 5.09 13.57
N ASP A 2 -3.24 6.16 13.66
CA ASP A 2 -3.28 7.24 12.68
C ASP A 2 -2.19 7.03 11.62
N PHE A 3 -2.53 7.18 10.34
CA PHE A 3 -1.62 6.97 9.21
C PHE A 3 -1.52 8.22 8.35
N PRO A 4 -1.04 9.35 8.89
CA PRO A 4 -1.22 10.68 8.32
C PRO A 4 -0.44 10.93 7.02
N HIS A 5 0.40 9.98 6.62
CA HIS A 5 1.29 10.07 5.46
C HIS A 5 1.19 8.87 4.53
N PHE A 6 0.17 8.01 4.70
CA PHE A 6 -0.03 6.84 3.85
C PHE A 6 -1.32 6.98 3.05
N VAL A 7 -1.22 6.79 1.74
CA VAL A 7 -2.34 6.81 0.81
C VAL A 7 -2.47 5.44 0.18
N SER A 8 -3.70 4.92 0.08
CA SER A 8 -4.00 3.69 -0.66
C SER A 8 -4.54 4.03 -2.05
N ILE A 9 -3.92 3.48 -3.09
CA ILE A 9 -4.33 3.62 -4.48
C ILE A 9 -4.68 2.23 -5.02
N GLU A 10 -5.87 2.11 -5.58
CA GLU A 10 -6.34 0.88 -6.22
C GLU A 10 -6.25 1.08 -7.73
N GLN A 11 -5.43 0.26 -8.40
CA GLN A 11 -5.22 0.32 -9.84
C GLN A 11 -5.59 -1.02 -10.47
N LYS A 12 -6.29 -0.98 -11.60
CA LYS A 12 -6.58 -2.18 -12.38
C LYS A 12 -5.38 -2.48 -13.29
N GLY A 13 -4.77 -3.65 -13.11
CA GLY A 13 -3.70 -4.14 -13.97
C GLY A 13 -4.19 -4.49 -15.37
N ALA A 14 -3.26 -4.66 -16.31
CA ALA A 14 -3.54 -5.01 -17.70
C ALA A 14 -4.36 -6.32 -17.82
N ASP A 15 -4.12 -7.28 -16.93
CA ASP A 15 -4.83 -8.57 -16.87
C ASP A 15 -6.15 -8.52 -16.09
N GLY A 16 -6.59 -7.32 -15.68
CA GLY A 16 -7.81 -7.13 -14.90
C GLY A 16 -7.64 -7.35 -13.39
N GLU A 17 -6.45 -7.74 -12.93
CA GLU A 17 -6.12 -7.90 -11.51
C GLU A 17 -6.11 -6.55 -10.76
N LEU A 18 -6.72 -6.52 -9.58
CA LEU A 18 -6.68 -5.35 -8.69
C LEU A 18 -5.32 -5.28 -7.99
N GLN A 19 -4.59 -4.20 -8.27
CA GLN A 19 -3.31 -3.89 -7.64
C GLN A 19 -3.54 -2.82 -6.59
N HIS A 20 -2.99 -3.03 -5.40
CA HIS A 20 -3.10 -2.10 -4.30
C HIS A 20 -1.73 -1.48 -4.04
N PHE A 21 -1.63 -0.17 -4.12
CA PHE A 21 -0.43 0.58 -3.85
C PHE A 21 -0.61 1.39 -2.57
N VAL A 22 0.30 1.21 -1.62
CA VAL A 22 0.40 2.06 -0.44
C VAL A 22 1.58 3.00 -0.64
N VAL A 23 1.31 4.29 -0.65
CA VAL A 23 2.29 5.34 -0.90
C VAL A 23 2.51 6.14 0.37
N HIS A 24 3.76 6.23 0.80
CA HIS A 24 4.20 7.16 1.82
C HIS A 24 4.49 8.53 1.18
N THR A 25 3.71 9.55 1.54
CA THR A 25 3.71 10.87 0.88
C THR A 25 4.79 11.81 1.38
N ARG A 26 5.44 11.50 2.51
CA ARG A 26 6.50 12.30 3.12
C ARG A 26 7.88 11.69 2.85
N ASP A 27 8.93 12.49 2.92
CA ASP A 27 10.29 11.95 2.85
C ASP A 27 10.59 11.01 4.03
N PRO A 28 11.15 9.82 3.77
CA PRO A 28 11.48 9.27 2.43
C PRO A 28 10.22 8.80 1.67
N LYS A 29 10.12 9.21 0.41
CA LYS A 29 9.02 8.77 -0.47
C LYS A 29 9.16 7.28 -0.74
N MET A 30 8.16 6.50 -0.37
CA MET A 30 8.15 5.06 -0.57
C MET A 30 6.81 4.65 -1.16
N ALA A 31 6.83 3.68 -2.07
CA ALA A 31 5.61 3.02 -2.52
C ALA A 31 5.76 1.51 -2.37
N VAL A 32 4.74 0.87 -1.81
CA VAL A 32 4.69 -0.59 -1.65
C VAL A 32 3.47 -1.10 -2.40
N ARG A 33 3.71 -2.06 -3.27
CA ARG A 33 2.67 -2.74 -4.03
C ARG A 33 2.30 -4.03 -3.32
N PHE A 34 1.02 -4.16 -3.00
CA PHE A 34 0.44 -5.34 -2.39
C PHE A 34 -0.46 -6.06 -3.38
N SER A 35 -0.39 -7.39 -3.36
CA SER A 35 -1.50 -8.20 -3.84
C SER A 35 -2.58 -8.24 -2.76
N ALA A 36 -3.85 -8.31 -3.18
CA ALA A 36 -4.92 -8.72 -2.30
C ALA A 36 -5.43 -10.08 -2.79
N LYS A 37 -5.68 -11.00 -1.85
CA LYS A 37 -6.35 -12.27 -2.17
C LYS A 37 -7.73 -12.24 -1.57
N GLU A 38 -8.73 -12.52 -2.39
CA GLU A 38 -10.06 -12.82 -1.88
C GLU A 38 -10.05 -14.25 -1.31
N SER A 39 -10.40 -14.37 -0.03
CA SER A 39 -10.57 -15.66 0.62
C SER A 39 -11.84 -15.63 1.44
N ALA A 40 -12.74 -16.59 1.20
CA ALA A 40 -14.02 -16.71 1.89
C ALA A 40 -14.85 -15.40 1.89
N GLY A 41 -14.87 -14.68 0.75
CA GLY A 41 -15.63 -13.43 0.59
C GLY A 41 -15.05 -12.21 1.33
N ARG A 42 -13.79 -12.29 1.78
CA ARG A 42 -13.06 -11.17 2.38
C ARG A 42 -11.76 -10.92 1.62
N LEU A 43 -11.46 -9.65 1.36
CA LEU A 43 -10.15 -9.24 0.87
C LEU A 43 -9.14 -9.33 2.02
N LEU A 44 -8.15 -10.20 1.86
CA LEU A 44 -7.04 -10.34 2.78
C LEU A 44 -5.78 -9.68 2.19
N PRO A 45 -4.93 -9.07 3.04
CA PRO A 45 -3.64 -8.57 2.59
C PRO A 45 -2.82 -9.77 2.07
N GLY A 46 -2.41 -9.69 0.80
CA GLY A 46 -1.58 -10.70 0.15
C GLY A 46 -0.10 -10.44 0.37
N THR A 47 0.73 -10.93 -0.56
CA THR A 47 2.18 -10.71 -0.53
C THR A 47 2.54 -9.33 -1.06
N ILE A 48 3.64 -8.78 -0.55
CA ILE A 48 4.33 -7.62 -1.11
C ILE A 48 4.88 -8.02 -2.47
N GLN A 49 4.46 -7.35 -3.54
CA GLN A 49 4.91 -7.60 -4.91
C GLN A 49 6.15 -6.77 -5.25
N SER A 50 6.17 -5.50 -4.84
CA SER A 50 7.30 -4.61 -5.10
C SER A 50 7.39 -3.50 -4.06
N ILE A 51 8.61 -3.01 -3.87
CA ILE A 51 8.93 -1.89 -2.98
C ILE A 51 9.74 -0.89 -3.81
N SER A 52 9.23 0.32 -3.94
CA SER A 52 9.92 1.44 -4.55
C SER A 52 10.40 2.38 -3.45
N VAL A 53 11.73 2.52 -3.34
CA VAL A 53 12.40 3.43 -2.40
C VAL A 53 13.26 4.43 -3.16
N PRO A 54 13.62 5.57 -2.56
CA PRO A 54 14.58 6.48 -3.15
C PRO A 54 15.94 5.79 -3.30
N ASN A 55 16.72 6.16 -4.32
CA ASN A 55 18.03 5.57 -4.58
C ASN A 55 18.98 5.67 -3.37
N SER A 56 18.85 6.72 -2.55
CA SER A 56 19.63 6.91 -1.33
C SER A 56 19.38 5.85 -0.26
N TRP A 57 18.29 5.10 -0.37
CA TRP A 57 17.86 4.05 0.56
C TRP A 57 17.93 2.65 -0.11
N ALA A 58 18.44 2.56 -1.33
CA ALA A 58 18.65 1.29 -2.00
C ALA A 58 19.72 0.49 -1.24
N GLY A 59 19.36 -0.71 -0.77
CA GLY A 59 20.24 -1.56 0.05
C GLY A 59 20.13 -1.32 1.56
N GLU A 60 19.42 -0.29 1.99
CA GLU A 60 19.22 0.05 3.40
C GLU A 60 17.96 -0.64 3.98
N TYR A 61 17.95 -1.97 3.97
CA TYR A 61 16.80 -2.80 4.33
C TYR A 61 16.23 -2.48 5.73
N ASP A 62 17.08 -2.22 6.71
CA ASP A 62 16.66 -1.90 8.08
C ASP A 62 15.90 -0.56 8.16
N HIS A 63 16.32 0.42 7.34
CA HIS A 63 15.74 1.76 7.33
C HIS A 63 14.30 1.77 6.80
N TYR A 64 14.01 1.03 5.74
CA TYR A 64 12.66 0.99 5.17
C TYR A 64 11.79 -0.15 5.69
N ALA A 65 12.34 -1.19 6.36
CA ALA A 65 11.55 -2.27 6.94
C ALA A 65 10.46 -1.77 7.91
N LYS A 66 10.78 -0.77 8.73
CA LYS A 66 9.82 -0.14 9.64
C LYS A 66 8.69 0.58 8.90
N LEU A 67 9.00 1.21 7.76
CA LEU A 67 8.00 1.87 6.92
C LEU A 67 7.13 0.85 6.18
N VAL A 68 7.71 -0.25 5.70
CA VAL A 68 6.98 -1.35 5.07
C VAL A 68 6.02 -2.01 6.05
N ALA A 69 6.44 -2.27 7.30
CA ALA A 69 5.56 -2.81 8.33
C ALA A 69 4.38 -1.87 8.63
N LYS A 70 4.60 -0.54 8.63
CA LYS A 70 3.52 0.45 8.76
C LYS A 70 2.60 0.46 7.53
N ALA A 71 3.15 0.31 6.33
CA ALA A 71 2.39 0.23 5.09
C ALA A 71 1.49 -1.03 5.06
N GLU A 72 2.00 -2.17 5.56
CA GLU A 72 1.22 -3.41 5.70
C GLU A 72 0.07 -3.25 6.71
N ALA A 73 0.36 -2.66 7.88
CA ALA A 73 -0.66 -2.37 8.89
C ALA A 73 -1.75 -1.42 8.36
N PHE A 74 -1.34 -0.39 7.61
CA PHE A 74 -2.26 0.52 6.94
C PHE A 74 -3.13 -0.23 5.92
N PHE A 75 -2.52 -1.04 5.05
CA PHE A 75 -3.24 -1.81 4.05
C PHE A 75 -4.27 -2.75 4.67
N GLY A 76 -3.89 -3.47 5.72
CA GLY A 76 -4.80 -4.35 6.45
C GLY A 76 -5.98 -3.60 7.09
N ALA A 77 -5.76 -2.37 7.57
CA ALA A 77 -6.81 -1.51 8.11
C ALA A 77 -7.72 -0.92 7.01
N THR A 78 -7.17 -0.59 5.85
CA THR A 78 -7.95 -0.17 4.65
C THR A 78 -8.86 -1.30 4.17
N LEU A 79 -8.37 -2.54 4.10
CA LEU A 79 -9.17 -3.69 3.67
C LEU A 79 -10.30 -4.05 4.65
N LYS A 80 -10.10 -3.81 5.94
CA LYS A 80 -11.13 -4.00 6.97
C LYS A 80 -12.17 -2.88 7.01
N GLY A 81 -11.98 -1.80 6.23
CA GLY A 81 -12.85 -0.62 6.27
C GLY A 81 -12.74 0.20 7.57
N ASP A 82 -11.68 -0.05 8.37
CA ASP A 82 -11.45 0.60 9.67
C ASP A 82 -10.94 2.04 9.50
N ILE A 83 -10.34 2.32 8.34
CA ILE A 83 -9.92 3.65 7.93
C ILE A 83 -10.97 4.20 6.96
N ALA A 84 -11.67 5.25 7.38
CA ALA A 84 -12.65 5.95 6.57
C ALA A 84 -12.05 6.32 5.20
N ALA A 85 -12.85 6.19 4.15
CA ALA A 85 -12.51 6.47 2.75
C ALA A 85 -12.02 7.92 2.46
N SER A 86 -11.81 8.75 3.49
CA SER A 86 -11.35 10.13 3.39
C SER A 86 -9.93 10.27 2.84
N ASP A 87 -9.13 9.20 2.82
CA ASP A 87 -7.80 9.15 2.15
C ASP A 87 -7.75 8.14 0.98
N ARG A 88 -8.91 7.66 0.51
CA ARG A 88 -9.00 6.96 -0.79
C ARG A 88 -9.01 8.04 -1.87
N SER A 89 -7.84 8.53 -2.28
CA SER A 89 -7.73 9.26 -3.55
C SER A 89 -7.92 8.23 -4.67
N LEU A 90 -9.18 7.90 -4.96
CA LEU A 90 -9.63 7.14 -6.13
C LEU A 90 -9.34 7.97 -7.40
N ARG A 91 -8.06 8.16 -7.71
CA ARG A 91 -7.63 8.65 -9.01
C ARG A 91 -7.66 7.47 -9.96
N ARG A 92 -8.88 7.16 -10.42
CA ARG A 92 -9.13 6.29 -11.56
C ARG A 92 -8.54 6.99 -12.78
N PHE A 93 -7.29 6.67 -13.10
CA PHE A 93 -6.71 7.08 -14.38
C PHE A 93 -7.24 6.13 -15.45
N GLU A 94 -8.18 6.66 -16.24
CA GLU A 94 -8.59 6.11 -17.54
C GLU A 94 -7.49 6.31 -18.59
#